data_AF-W9WH97-F1
#
_entry.id   AF-W9WH97-F1
#
_cell.length_a   1.000
_cell.length_b   1.000
_cell.length_c   1.000
_cell.angle_alpha   90.00
_cell.angle_beta   90.00
_cell.angle_gamma   90.00
#
_symmetry.space_group_name_H-M   'P 1'
#
loop_
_entity.id
_entity.type
_entity.pdbx_description
1 polymer ?
#
loop_
_entity_poly.entity_id
_entity_poly.type
_entity_poly.pdbx_seq_one_letter_code
_entity_poly.pdbx_strand_id
1 'polypeptide(L)'
;MLSPKSPAPQHAVIELDDFATSSSPSQRLSHWEAAEPLLSQSNSPAAGSLLKMRATMPRFPKSKATWLLSRLQTESEPGLTNAQLMLINHDLKPVEPQRRQWTAWSFIGMEFVAGIFCLRLAWWHALICILIGYSVSAMFVCSTGRIGAVYHISFPVVSRASFGIWGSLWPVFNRAAMACVWYGVQAWIGGQCITLMIRFISPSFYTLHNGIPNLGTNTRDFVGFFIFWVASLPAIWFPVHKIRYLFMVKSCFVPVAALTPFSWAIGRAHGIGPIVKEPATASGSLLAWGWMVGIMSPIANFATLIVNDPDFSRFARKPRDALWTQLFTIPIGFVVTSFVGIIVSSSSKVIYGTAIWNPLYLLSQFLLDDATRADRFGVFVIAAAFALAQLGTNIAANSVSAGTDMTALLPRYLNIRRGGYICAIIGLCMCPWNLLNTSNNFTTYLSAYSVFLSSIAGVIICDYYFVRKGYYSLKDLYSAREGSPYYYHFGVSWRAYTSYICGVLINVVGFASAVGAKVPIGANYIYRVNFFAGFVISSLVYYVLCWIKPVPATSSVWSEKGDEADGAFSVAGIPCDDALDEENSIEMASIAEDKRK
;
A
#
# COMPACT_ATOMS: atom_id res chain seq x y z
N MET A 1 -51.15 -28.36 48.07
CA MET A 1 -50.71 -27.06 48.63
C MET A 1 -49.22 -26.96 48.40
N LEU A 2 -48.80 -26.33 47.30
CA LEU A 2 -48.46 -24.90 47.17
C LEU A 2 -46.96 -24.65 47.40
N SER A 3 -46.32 -24.22 46.30
CA SER A 3 -45.18 -23.29 46.20
C SER A 3 -43.82 -23.86 45.75
N PRO A 4 -43.38 -23.54 44.52
CA PRO A 4 -41.97 -23.51 44.14
C PRO A 4 -41.42 -22.06 44.04
N LYS A 5 -40.26 -21.88 44.66
CA LYS A 5 -39.04 -21.14 44.27
C LYS A 5 -39.12 -19.90 43.36
N SER A 6 -38.48 -18.83 43.84
CA SER A 6 -37.81 -17.76 43.06
C SER A 6 -36.50 -17.37 43.78
N PRO A 7 -35.58 -16.57 43.20
CA PRO A 7 -35.31 -16.29 41.78
C PRO A 7 -33.80 -16.43 41.40
N ALA A 8 -33.53 -16.41 40.08
CA ALA A 8 -32.22 -16.18 39.46
C ALA A 8 -32.24 -14.84 38.67
N PRO A 9 -31.10 -14.14 38.48
CA PRO A 9 -31.09 -12.84 37.81
C PRO A 9 -30.86 -12.90 36.28
N GLN A 10 -31.89 -12.42 35.58
CA GLN A 10 -31.93 -11.53 34.40
C GLN A 10 -30.79 -11.56 33.34
N HIS A 11 -31.12 -12.18 32.20
CA HIS A 11 -30.69 -11.79 30.86
C HIS A 11 -31.91 -11.29 30.07
N ALA A 12 -31.83 -10.11 29.45
CA ALA A 12 -32.89 -9.57 28.59
C ALA A 12 -32.48 -9.71 27.12
N VAL A 13 -33.22 -10.55 26.41
CA VAL A 13 -33.36 -10.63 24.95
C VAL A 13 -34.64 -9.87 24.59
N ILE A 14 -34.62 -9.05 23.55
CA ILE A 14 -35.85 -8.52 22.94
C ILE A 14 -35.76 -8.77 21.44
N GLU A 15 -36.67 -9.63 20.97
CA GLU A 15 -37.01 -9.87 19.57
C GLU A 15 -38.06 -8.86 19.09
N LEU A 16 -38.07 -8.71 17.77
CA LEU A 16 -38.96 -7.89 16.94
C LEU A 16 -40.39 -8.44 16.95
N ASP A 17 -41.38 -7.56 17.04
CA ASP A 17 -42.53 -7.47 16.13
C ASP A 17 -43.54 -6.48 16.71
N ASP A 18 -43.62 -5.29 16.11
CA ASP A 18 -44.87 -4.55 15.94
C ASP A 18 -44.60 -3.31 15.08
N PHE A 19 -45.64 -2.88 14.36
CA PHE A 19 -45.69 -1.73 13.43
C PHE A 19 -45.42 -2.02 11.95
N ALA A 20 -46.26 -2.90 11.40
CA ALA A 20 -46.90 -2.61 10.12
C ALA A 20 -48.42 -2.48 10.36
N THR A 21 -48.96 -1.25 10.34
CA THR A 21 -50.12 -0.82 9.52
C THR A 21 -50.78 0.48 10.02
N SER A 22 -51.16 1.29 9.03
CA SER A 22 -52.16 2.37 9.05
C SER A 22 -51.75 3.78 9.53
N SER A 23 -51.41 4.66 8.57
CA SER A 23 -52.09 5.96 8.31
C SER A 23 -51.22 6.88 7.42
N SER A 24 -51.88 7.81 6.71
CA SER A 24 -51.58 8.33 5.36
C SER A 24 -50.46 9.39 5.22
N PRO A 25 -49.99 9.69 3.98
CA PRO A 25 -48.82 10.55 3.71
C PRO A 25 -49.00 12.06 3.94
N SER A 26 -50.21 12.55 4.23
CA SER A 26 -50.50 13.99 4.27
C SER A 26 -50.30 14.68 5.63
N GLN A 27 -50.05 13.93 6.72
CA GLN A 27 -49.85 14.50 8.06
C GLN A 27 -48.38 14.68 8.48
N ARG A 28 -47.40 14.30 7.63
CA ARG A 28 -45.97 14.47 7.93
C ARG A 28 -45.37 15.82 7.50
N LEU A 29 -46.15 16.66 6.80
CA LEU A 29 -45.67 17.94 6.27
C LEU A 29 -45.97 19.15 7.17
N SER A 30 -46.72 19.02 8.27
CA SER A 30 -47.09 20.15 9.13
C SER A 30 -46.17 20.41 10.33
N HIS A 31 -45.06 19.67 10.45
CA HIS A 31 -44.08 19.85 11.55
C HIS A 31 -42.77 20.53 11.13
N TRP A 32 -42.64 20.97 9.86
CA TRP A 32 -41.46 21.70 9.39
C TRP A 32 -41.68 23.21 9.16
N GLU A 33 -42.92 23.69 9.13
CA GLU A 33 -43.26 25.10 8.87
C GLU A 33 -43.44 25.97 10.13
N ALA A 34 -43.17 25.44 11.33
CA ALA A 34 -43.31 26.18 12.60
C ALA A 34 -41.97 26.64 13.22
N ALA A 35 -40.86 26.60 12.46
CA ALA A 35 -39.53 27.02 12.95
C ALA A 35 -38.95 28.25 12.22
N GLU A 36 -39.77 29.03 11.51
CA GLU A 36 -39.32 30.15 10.67
C GLU A 36 -39.33 31.57 11.28
N PRO A 37 -39.77 31.88 12.52
CA PRO A 37 -39.59 33.24 13.07
C PRO A 37 -38.47 33.43 14.12
N LEU A 38 -37.56 32.46 14.35
CA LEU A 38 -36.45 32.63 15.32
C LEU A 38 -35.06 32.88 14.70
N LEU A 39 -34.96 33.03 13.38
CA LEU A 39 -33.70 33.32 12.68
C LEU A 39 -33.59 34.75 12.12
N SER A 40 -34.53 35.65 12.44
CA SER A 40 -34.54 37.03 11.91
C SER A 40 -33.94 38.10 12.84
N GLN A 41 -33.25 37.73 13.92
CA GLN A 41 -32.54 38.69 14.79
C GLN A 41 -31.11 38.23 15.11
N SER A 42 -30.23 38.21 14.10
CA SER A 42 -28.80 38.43 14.34
C SER A 42 -28.20 39.23 13.18
N ASN A 43 -28.13 40.54 13.36
CA ASN A 43 -27.41 41.43 12.44
C ASN A 43 -25.90 41.18 12.63
N SER A 44 -25.31 40.38 11.73
CA SER A 44 -23.86 40.29 11.55
C SER A 44 -23.49 40.79 10.14
N PRO A 45 -22.49 41.67 9.98
CA PRO A 45 -22.15 42.32 8.71
C PRO A 45 -21.44 41.39 7.69
N ALA A 46 -21.71 40.08 7.74
CA ALA A 46 -21.07 39.06 6.90
C ALA A 46 -21.72 38.90 5.50
N ALA A 47 -23.00 39.28 5.34
CA ALA A 47 -23.73 39.08 4.09
C ALA A 47 -23.32 40.05 2.96
N GLY A 48 -22.82 41.25 3.31
CA GLY A 48 -22.32 42.24 2.35
C GLY A 48 -20.91 41.96 1.81
N SER A 49 -20.14 41.09 2.48
CA SER A 49 -18.76 40.75 2.11
C SER A 49 -18.68 39.61 1.08
N LEU A 50 -19.67 38.69 1.08
CA LEU A 50 -19.72 37.54 0.16
C LEU A 50 -19.98 37.94 -1.31
N LEU A 51 -20.60 39.09 -1.57
CA LEU A 51 -20.81 39.62 -2.93
C LEU A 51 -19.62 40.43 -3.47
N LYS A 52 -18.71 40.91 -2.60
CA LYS A 52 -17.41 41.48 -2.99
C LYS A 52 -16.26 40.45 -2.99
N MET A 53 -16.47 39.27 -2.42
CA MET A 53 -15.52 38.13 -2.39
C MET A 53 -15.41 37.33 -3.71
N ARG A 54 -15.95 37.85 -4.83
CA ARG A 54 -15.83 37.20 -6.15
C ARG A 54 -14.80 37.85 -7.07
N ALA A 55 -13.96 38.74 -6.53
CA ALA A 55 -13.02 39.53 -7.32
C ALA A 55 -11.60 39.47 -6.75
N THR A 56 -10.91 38.35 -6.99
CA THR A 56 -9.44 38.26 -7.15
C THR A 56 -9.08 36.83 -7.57
N MET A 57 -9.47 36.45 -8.78
CA MET A 57 -8.79 35.38 -9.51
C MET A 57 -8.07 36.04 -10.69
N PRO A 58 -6.77 35.75 -10.91
CA PRO A 58 -6.07 36.26 -12.08
C PRO A 58 -6.82 35.76 -13.33
N ARG A 59 -7.26 36.72 -14.16
CA ARG A 59 -7.93 36.45 -15.44
C ARG A 59 -6.92 35.87 -16.42
N PHE A 60 -6.70 34.56 -16.37
CA PHE A 60 -6.00 33.85 -17.45
C PHE A 60 -6.79 33.98 -18.76
N PRO A 61 -6.13 34.08 -19.93
CA PRO A 61 -6.80 34.12 -21.22
C PRO A 61 -7.62 32.83 -21.42
N LYS A 62 -8.87 32.99 -21.84
CA LYS A 62 -9.89 31.94 -21.93
C LYS A 62 -9.59 30.93 -23.06
N SER A 63 -8.67 30.00 -22.82
CA SER A 63 -8.53 28.79 -23.63
C SER A 63 -9.44 27.68 -23.07
N LYS A 64 -10.01 26.84 -23.96
CA LYS A 64 -10.74 25.61 -23.55
C LYS A 64 -9.86 24.70 -22.68
N ALA A 65 -8.54 24.74 -22.87
CA ALA A 65 -7.57 24.03 -22.05
C ALA A 65 -7.55 24.55 -20.60
N THR A 66 -7.55 25.87 -20.39
CA THR A 66 -7.57 26.47 -19.05
C THR A 66 -8.87 26.14 -18.29
N TRP A 67 -10.00 26.10 -19.00
CA TRP A 67 -11.28 25.67 -18.42
C TRP A 67 -11.31 24.18 -18.06
N LEU A 68 -10.72 23.33 -18.89
CA LEU A 68 -10.61 21.90 -18.59
C LEU A 68 -9.65 21.67 -17.40
N LEU A 69 -8.52 22.35 -17.38
CA LEU A 69 -7.52 22.28 -16.31
C LEU A 69 -8.05 22.83 -14.99
N SER A 70 -8.90 23.86 -15.00
CA SER A 70 -9.54 24.36 -13.77
C SER A 70 -10.57 23.36 -13.22
N ARG A 71 -11.25 22.61 -14.09
CA ARG A 71 -12.21 21.58 -13.67
C ARG A 71 -11.54 20.29 -13.19
N LEU A 72 -10.34 20.01 -13.67
CA LEU A 72 -9.52 18.88 -13.22
C LEU A 72 -8.77 19.18 -11.91
N GLN A 73 -8.72 20.42 -11.46
CA GLN A 73 -8.04 20.77 -10.21
C GLN A 73 -8.73 20.15 -8.99
N THR A 74 -7.92 19.72 -8.04
CA THR A 74 -8.39 19.31 -6.72
C THR A 74 -8.69 20.54 -5.86
N GLU A 75 -9.59 20.39 -4.89
CA GLU A 75 -9.86 21.43 -3.92
C GLU A 75 -8.57 21.80 -3.16
N SER A 76 -8.32 23.11 -3.05
CA SER A 76 -7.13 23.68 -2.42
C SER A 76 -7.53 24.90 -1.60
N GLU A 77 -6.73 25.23 -0.58
CA GLU A 77 -6.98 26.41 0.25
C GLU A 77 -6.78 27.69 -0.58
N PRO A 78 -7.61 28.72 -0.38
CA PRO A 78 -7.42 30.00 -1.04
C PRO A 78 -6.12 30.68 -0.57
N GLY A 79 -5.42 31.36 -1.48
CA GLY A 79 -4.20 32.12 -1.18
C GLY A 79 -2.89 31.32 -1.21
N LEU A 80 -2.89 30.12 -1.78
CA LEU A 80 -1.68 29.33 -2.01
C LEU A 80 -0.93 29.80 -3.27
N THR A 81 0.40 29.85 -3.20
CA THR A 81 1.26 30.11 -4.37
C THR A 81 1.31 28.90 -5.31
N ASN A 82 1.80 29.10 -6.55
CA ASN A 82 1.99 28.01 -7.52
C ASN A 82 2.90 26.90 -6.95
N ALA A 83 3.98 27.27 -6.27
CA ALA A 83 4.88 26.31 -5.62
C ALA A 83 4.18 25.53 -4.49
N GLN A 84 3.38 26.20 -3.66
CA GLN A 84 2.60 25.54 -2.61
C GLN A 84 1.54 24.59 -3.17
N LEU A 85 0.87 24.96 -4.27
CA LEU A 85 -0.07 24.10 -4.99
C LEU A 85 0.58 22.82 -5.56
N MET A 86 1.91 22.83 -5.74
CA MET A 86 2.70 21.66 -6.12
C MET A 86 3.20 20.84 -4.93
N LEU A 87 2.90 21.23 -3.69
CA LEU A 87 3.34 20.52 -2.48
C LEU A 87 2.20 20.06 -1.59
N ILE A 88 1.04 20.73 -1.64
CA ILE A 88 -0.07 20.48 -0.74
C ILE A 88 -1.36 20.13 -1.48
N ASN A 89 -2.06 19.14 -0.91
CA ASN A 89 -3.43 18.76 -1.22
C ASN A 89 -4.02 18.20 0.09
N HIS A 90 -5.34 18.25 0.25
CA HIS A 90 -6.08 17.59 1.32
C HIS A 90 -5.58 16.18 1.66
N ASP A 91 -5.21 15.37 0.66
CA ASP A 91 -4.75 13.99 0.87
C ASP A 91 -3.26 13.86 1.26
N LEU A 92 -2.47 14.92 1.06
CA LEU A 92 -1.05 14.97 1.43
C LEU A 92 -0.81 15.59 2.80
N LYS A 93 -1.73 16.45 3.27
CA LYS A 93 -1.61 17.09 4.57
C LYS A 93 -1.45 16.06 5.70
N PRO A 94 -0.85 16.46 6.83
CA PRO A 94 -0.90 15.67 8.04
C PRO A 94 -2.34 15.28 8.37
N VAL A 95 -2.58 14.02 8.68
CA VAL A 95 -3.95 13.52 8.90
C VAL A 95 -4.54 14.15 10.16
N GLU A 96 -5.67 14.85 10.04
CA GLU A 96 -6.39 15.40 11.19
C GLU A 96 -6.87 14.33 12.21
N PRO A 97 -6.91 14.66 13.52
CA PRO A 97 -7.25 13.70 14.59
C PRO A 97 -8.54 12.90 14.37
N GLN A 98 -9.57 13.47 13.75
CA GLN A 98 -10.86 12.83 13.51
C GLN A 98 -10.78 11.65 12.53
N ARG A 99 -9.79 11.66 11.62
CA ARG A 99 -9.55 10.61 10.63
C ARG A 99 -8.54 9.55 11.10
N ARG A 100 -7.86 9.79 12.22
CA ARG A 100 -6.95 8.82 12.86
C ARG A 100 -7.76 7.75 13.58
N GLN A 101 -8.40 6.87 12.80
CA GLN A 101 -9.34 5.88 13.30
C GLN A 101 -8.78 4.47 13.40
N TRP A 102 -7.53 4.26 12.97
CA TRP A 102 -6.93 2.93 12.96
C TRP A 102 -6.42 2.56 14.35
N THR A 103 -6.91 1.43 14.83
CA THR A 103 -6.51 0.80 16.09
C THR A 103 -5.63 -0.41 15.80
N ALA A 104 -5.08 -1.02 16.85
CA ALA A 104 -4.35 -2.28 16.75
C ALA A 104 -5.05 -3.33 15.84
N TRP A 105 -6.36 -3.50 15.98
CA TRP A 105 -7.15 -4.44 15.17
C TRP A 105 -7.18 -4.12 13.67
N SER A 106 -7.09 -2.84 13.31
CA SER A 106 -7.06 -2.42 11.90
C SER A 106 -5.74 -2.86 11.24
N PHE A 107 -4.63 -2.72 11.96
CA PHE A 107 -3.31 -3.18 11.49
C PHE A 107 -3.23 -4.70 11.44
N ILE A 108 -3.73 -5.42 12.46
CA ILE A 108 -3.80 -6.89 12.43
C ILE A 108 -4.57 -7.36 11.18
N GLY A 109 -5.72 -6.76 10.89
CA GLY A 109 -6.53 -7.15 9.74
C GLY A 109 -5.91 -6.79 8.38
N MET A 110 -5.11 -5.73 8.32
CA MET A 110 -4.36 -5.34 7.12
C MET A 110 -3.26 -6.36 6.83
N GLU A 111 -2.43 -6.68 7.82
CA GLU A 111 -1.25 -7.54 7.68
C GLU A 111 -1.57 -9.02 7.50
N PHE A 112 -2.81 -9.45 7.81
CA PHE A 112 -3.24 -10.83 7.62
C PHE A 112 -3.39 -11.14 6.12
N VAL A 113 -2.29 -11.46 5.45
CA VAL A 113 -2.21 -11.77 4.02
C VAL A 113 -1.92 -13.27 3.85
N ALA A 114 -2.63 -13.91 2.93
CA ALA A 114 -2.31 -15.29 2.55
C ALA A 114 -1.16 -15.26 1.52
N GLY A 115 0.00 -15.83 1.88
CA GLY A 115 1.12 -16.03 0.98
C GLY A 115 1.74 -17.41 1.20
N ILE A 116 2.12 -18.09 0.12
CA ILE A 116 2.78 -19.39 0.18
C ILE A 116 4.18 -19.24 -0.41
N PHE A 117 5.20 -19.62 0.36
CA PHE A 117 6.58 -19.65 -0.10
C PHE A 117 7.07 -21.10 -0.18
N CYS A 118 7.49 -21.50 -1.37
CA CYS A 118 8.18 -22.77 -1.57
C CYS A 118 9.66 -22.50 -1.73
N LEU A 119 10.42 -22.74 -0.66
CA LEU A 119 11.87 -22.80 -0.72
C LEU A 119 12.28 -24.24 -1.03
N ARG A 120 13.33 -24.44 -1.82
CA ARG A 120 13.93 -25.78 -2.07
C ARG A 120 14.78 -26.23 -0.87
N LEU A 121 14.21 -26.10 0.33
CA LEU A 121 14.80 -26.45 1.61
C LEU A 121 13.89 -27.48 2.29
N ALA A 122 14.42 -28.22 3.27
CA ALA A 122 13.55 -29.02 4.12
C ALA A 122 12.51 -28.11 4.80
N TRP A 123 11.30 -28.62 5.04
CA TRP A 123 10.15 -27.80 5.44
C TRP A 123 10.42 -26.90 6.65
N TRP A 124 11.13 -27.41 7.67
CA TRP A 124 11.46 -26.65 8.89
C TRP A 124 12.53 -25.58 8.64
N HIS A 125 13.50 -25.84 7.77
CA HIS A 125 14.48 -24.83 7.34
C HIS A 125 13.78 -23.68 6.63
N ALA A 126 12.80 -24.00 5.76
CA ALA A 126 12.01 -23.00 5.07
C ALA A 126 11.22 -22.13 6.06
N LEU A 127 10.56 -22.72 7.06
CA LEU A 127 9.82 -21.98 8.09
C LEU A 127 10.72 -21.06 8.93
N ILE A 128 11.91 -21.51 9.31
CA ILE A 128 12.87 -20.68 10.05
C ILE A 128 13.33 -19.50 9.18
N CYS A 129 13.64 -19.74 7.91
CA CYS A 129 14.03 -18.66 6.98
C CYS A 129 12.91 -17.64 6.82
N ILE A 130 11.66 -18.10 6.70
CA ILE A 130 10.45 -17.26 6.62
C ILE A 130 10.27 -16.45 7.90
N LEU A 131 10.38 -17.08 9.07
CA LEU A 131 10.28 -16.40 10.36
C LEU A 131 11.33 -15.30 10.50
N ILE A 132 12.59 -15.59 10.19
CA ILE A 132 13.69 -14.62 10.27
C ILE A 132 13.47 -13.49 9.26
N GLY A 133 13.22 -13.83 8.00
CA GLY A 133 13.04 -12.86 6.92
C GLY A 133 11.88 -11.90 7.21
N TYR A 134 10.73 -12.41 7.62
CA TYR A 134 9.58 -11.57 7.98
C TYR A 134 9.74 -10.81 9.29
N SER A 135 10.48 -11.34 10.27
CA SER A 135 10.80 -10.58 11.49
C SER A 135 11.66 -9.36 11.15
N VAL A 136 12.66 -9.55 10.29
CA VAL A 136 13.48 -8.44 9.79
C VAL A 136 12.64 -7.45 8.98
N SER A 137 11.78 -7.92 8.07
CA SER A 137 10.87 -7.06 7.32
C SER A 137 9.99 -6.24 8.26
N ALA A 138 9.42 -6.87 9.30
CA ALA A 138 8.57 -6.20 10.27
C ALA A 138 9.33 -5.12 11.04
N MET A 139 10.60 -5.34 11.41
CA MET A 139 11.44 -4.31 12.02
C MET A 139 11.61 -3.09 11.10
N PHE A 140 11.84 -3.30 9.81
CA PHE A 140 11.96 -2.21 8.84
C PHE A 140 10.63 -1.48 8.60
N VAL A 141 9.54 -2.23 8.44
CA VAL A 141 8.16 -1.68 8.31
C VAL A 141 7.84 -0.82 9.52
N CYS A 142 8.06 -1.31 10.74
CA CYS A 142 7.82 -0.54 11.95
C CYS A 142 8.74 0.69 12.07
N SER A 143 9.96 0.61 11.56
CA SER A 143 10.93 1.71 11.61
C SER A 143 10.46 2.90 10.77
N THR A 144 10.01 2.67 9.53
CA THR A 144 9.42 3.73 8.69
C THR A 144 8.02 4.09 9.16
N GLY A 145 7.23 3.10 9.58
CA GLY A 145 5.89 3.24 10.10
C GLY A 145 5.78 4.19 11.29
N ARG A 146 6.77 4.19 12.19
CA ARG A 146 6.83 5.15 13.30
C ARG A 146 6.79 6.60 12.82
N ILE A 147 7.48 6.93 11.73
CA ILE A 147 7.53 8.28 11.18
C ILE A 147 6.11 8.73 10.79
N GLY A 148 5.39 7.89 10.05
CA GLY A 148 4.01 8.16 9.66
C GLY A 148 3.07 8.22 10.86
N ALA A 149 3.23 7.35 11.86
CA ALA A 149 2.34 7.30 13.02
C ALA A 149 2.56 8.45 14.03
N VAL A 150 3.76 9.05 14.06
CA VAL A 150 4.09 10.19 14.94
C VAL A 150 3.73 11.50 14.27
N TYR A 151 4.12 11.69 13.01
CA TYR A 151 3.93 12.95 12.29
C TYR A 151 2.65 13.00 11.44
N HIS A 152 1.95 11.88 11.33
CA HIS A 152 0.72 11.73 10.53
C HIS A 152 0.88 12.09 9.04
N ILE A 153 2.08 11.90 8.50
CA ILE A 153 2.44 12.18 7.10
C ILE A 153 2.68 10.90 6.29
N SER A 154 2.49 10.98 4.98
CA SER A 154 2.68 9.87 4.04
C SER A 154 4.14 9.71 3.59
N PHE A 155 4.46 8.57 2.96
CA PHE A 155 5.79 8.26 2.43
C PHE A 155 6.36 9.35 1.50
N PRO A 156 5.57 9.96 0.58
CA PRO A 156 6.08 11.05 -0.23
C PRO A 156 6.57 12.25 0.57
N VAL A 157 5.87 12.61 1.64
CA VAL A 157 6.25 13.73 2.50
C VAL A 157 7.44 13.37 3.37
N VAL A 158 7.50 12.13 3.88
CA VAL A 158 8.69 11.60 4.58
C VAL A 158 9.92 11.68 3.68
N SER A 159 9.78 11.35 2.39
CA SER A 159 10.87 11.39 1.41
C SER A 159 11.42 12.80 1.17
N ARG A 160 10.60 13.85 1.35
CA ARG A 160 11.05 15.26 1.24
C ARG A 160 12.11 15.61 2.30
N ALA A 161 12.00 15.00 3.48
CA ALA A 161 12.92 15.27 4.58
C ALA A 161 14.38 14.94 4.19
N SER A 162 14.58 13.82 3.48
CA SER A 162 15.92 13.32 3.16
C SER A 162 16.36 13.67 1.73
N PHE A 163 15.50 13.45 0.73
CA PHE A 163 15.83 13.66 -0.68
C PHE A 163 15.62 15.10 -1.16
N GLY A 164 14.90 15.91 -0.39
CA GLY A 164 14.54 17.28 -0.72
C GLY A 164 13.14 17.41 -1.33
N ILE A 165 12.64 18.64 -1.34
CA ILE A 165 11.27 18.99 -1.80
C ILE A 165 11.00 18.47 -3.22
N TRP A 166 11.92 18.71 -4.16
CA TRP A 166 11.80 18.28 -5.56
C TRP A 166 12.50 16.93 -5.79
N GLY A 167 13.59 16.67 -5.07
CA GLY A 167 14.32 15.40 -5.14
C GLY A 167 13.49 14.19 -4.69
N SER A 168 12.49 14.37 -3.82
CA SER A 168 11.62 13.27 -3.38
C SER A 168 10.74 12.70 -4.50
N LEU A 169 10.57 13.40 -5.62
CA LEU A 169 9.76 12.91 -6.74
C LEU A 169 10.30 11.59 -7.32
N TRP A 170 11.62 11.36 -7.27
CA TRP A 170 12.21 10.10 -7.75
C TRP A 170 11.84 8.89 -6.87
N PRO A 171 12.08 8.87 -5.54
CA PRO A 171 11.60 7.79 -4.67
C PRO A 171 10.09 7.52 -4.80
N VAL A 172 9.30 8.60 -4.90
CA VAL A 172 7.84 8.54 -5.02
C VAL A 172 7.42 7.91 -6.34
N PHE A 173 8.02 8.33 -7.46
CA PHE A 173 7.76 7.75 -8.77
C PHE A 173 8.14 6.27 -8.85
N ASN A 174 9.33 5.93 -8.33
CA ASN A 174 9.82 4.55 -8.29
C ASN A 174 8.79 3.66 -7.59
N ARG A 175 8.37 4.04 -6.38
CA ARG A 175 7.36 3.29 -5.63
C ARG A 175 6.00 3.25 -6.34
N ALA A 176 5.51 4.36 -6.90
CA ALA A 176 4.24 4.41 -7.61
C ALA A 176 4.19 3.43 -8.79
N ALA A 177 5.28 3.37 -9.57
CA ALA A 177 5.40 2.44 -10.70
C ALA A 177 5.24 0.99 -10.24
N MET A 178 5.88 0.61 -9.12
CA MET A 178 5.77 -0.75 -8.61
C MET A 178 4.46 -1.07 -7.93
N ALA A 179 3.81 -0.10 -7.32
CA ALA A 179 2.44 -0.28 -6.84
C ALA A 179 1.49 -0.62 -8.02
N CYS A 180 1.66 0.02 -9.18
CA CYS A 180 0.92 -0.35 -10.40
C CYS A 180 1.22 -1.78 -10.87
N VAL A 181 2.50 -2.19 -10.85
CA VAL A 181 2.91 -3.56 -11.25
C VAL A 181 2.28 -4.61 -10.35
N TRP A 182 2.40 -4.42 -9.05
CA TRP A 182 1.77 -5.29 -8.07
C TRP A 182 0.25 -5.28 -8.16
N TYR A 183 -0.36 -4.17 -8.55
CA TYR A 183 -1.79 -4.12 -8.78
C TYR A 183 -2.24 -5.10 -9.86
N GLY A 184 -1.56 -5.08 -11.02
CA GLY A 184 -1.83 -6.01 -12.11
C GLY A 184 -1.63 -7.47 -11.68
N VAL A 185 -0.51 -7.77 -11.03
CA VAL A 185 -0.19 -9.12 -10.53
C VAL A 185 -1.24 -9.64 -9.56
N GLN A 186 -1.66 -8.83 -8.57
CA GLN A 186 -2.68 -9.24 -7.61
C GLN A 186 -4.07 -9.36 -8.24
N ALA A 187 -4.41 -8.48 -9.19
CA ALA A 187 -5.64 -8.60 -9.95
C ALA A 187 -5.67 -9.88 -10.80
N TRP A 188 -4.54 -10.30 -11.38
CA TRP A 188 -4.42 -11.58 -12.10
C TRP A 188 -4.69 -12.78 -11.19
N ILE A 189 -4.07 -12.82 -10.01
CA ILE A 189 -4.27 -13.91 -9.04
C ILE A 189 -5.72 -13.91 -8.53
N GLY A 190 -6.30 -12.74 -8.28
CA GLY A 190 -7.72 -12.60 -7.97
C GLY A 190 -8.62 -13.10 -9.10
N GLY A 191 -8.25 -12.86 -10.35
CA GLY A 191 -8.92 -13.37 -11.54
C GLY A 191 -8.96 -14.88 -11.63
N GLN A 192 -7.86 -15.56 -11.26
CA GLN A 192 -7.83 -17.02 -11.17
C GLN A 192 -8.83 -17.57 -10.14
N CYS A 193 -9.06 -16.84 -9.03
CA CYS A 193 -10.10 -17.18 -8.06
C CYS A 193 -11.50 -17.08 -8.69
N ILE A 194 -11.78 -16.01 -9.44
CA ILE A 194 -13.04 -15.84 -10.16
C ILE A 194 -13.25 -16.95 -11.20
N THR A 195 -12.21 -17.34 -11.94
CA THR A 195 -12.27 -18.46 -12.89
C THR A 195 -12.70 -19.77 -12.21
N LEU A 196 -12.18 -20.06 -11.01
CA LEU A 196 -12.60 -21.23 -10.22
C LEU A 196 -14.06 -21.13 -9.77
N MET A 197 -14.49 -19.93 -9.36
CA MET A 197 -15.89 -19.70 -8.98
C MET A 197 -16.84 -19.87 -10.18
N ILE A 198 -16.46 -19.40 -11.37
CA ILE A 198 -17.27 -19.57 -12.58
C ILE A 198 -17.34 -21.06 -12.96
N ARG A 199 -16.24 -21.81 -12.81
CA ARG A 199 -16.24 -23.27 -13.07
C ARG A 199 -17.24 -24.03 -12.22
N PHE A 200 -17.49 -23.58 -10.98
CA PHE A 200 -18.55 -24.12 -10.13
C PHE A 200 -19.94 -23.93 -10.76
N ILE A 201 -20.24 -22.71 -11.23
CA ILE A 201 -21.55 -22.33 -11.78
C ILE A 201 -21.78 -22.95 -13.16
N SER A 202 -20.76 -22.91 -14.02
CA SER A 202 -20.80 -23.43 -15.38
C SER A 202 -19.51 -24.17 -15.71
N PRO A 203 -19.52 -25.52 -15.66
CA PRO A 203 -18.37 -26.33 -16.05
C PRO A 203 -17.92 -26.10 -17.50
N SER A 204 -18.85 -25.71 -18.39
CA SER A 204 -18.59 -25.41 -19.81
C SER A 204 -17.62 -24.22 -20.01
N PHE A 205 -17.44 -23.37 -18.99
CA PHE A 205 -16.48 -22.27 -19.05
C PHE A 205 -15.03 -22.75 -19.21
N TYR A 206 -14.70 -23.96 -18.77
CA TYR A 206 -13.35 -24.53 -18.96
C TYR A 206 -13.10 -25.08 -20.36
N THR A 207 -14.17 -25.37 -21.12
CA THR A 207 -14.11 -25.78 -22.52
C THR A 207 -14.27 -24.61 -23.50
N LEU A 208 -14.24 -23.37 -22.99
CA LEU A 208 -14.36 -22.17 -23.81
C LEU A 208 -13.23 -22.11 -24.85
N HIS A 209 -13.60 -21.87 -26.11
CA HIS A 209 -12.64 -21.69 -27.18
C HIS A 209 -11.66 -20.55 -26.88
N ASN A 210 -10.37 -20.82 -27.02
CA ASN A 210 -9.35 -19.81 -26.80
C ASN A 210 -9.22 -18.89 -28.02
N GLY A 211 -9.87 -17.73 -27.97
CA GLY A 211 -9.78 -16.69 -29.00
C GLY A 211 -8.53 -15.81 -28.92
N ILE A 212 -7.66 -16.00 -27.92
CA ILE A 212 -6.44 -15.18 -27.72
C ILE A 212 -5.15 -16.02 -27.58
N PRO A 213 -4.88 -17.00 -28.46
CA PRO A 213 -3.77 -17.95 -28.29
C PRO A 213 -2.38 -17.30 -28.25
N ASN A 214 -2.19 -16.14 -28.87
CA ASN A 214 -0.88 -15.49 -29.01
C ASN A 214 -0.56 -14.48 -27.90
N LEU A 215 -1.47 -14.25 -26.95
CA LEU A 215 -1.34 -13.21 -25.91
C LEU A 215 -0.65 -13.70 -24.62
N GLY A 216 -0.13 -14.93 -24.61
CA GLY A 216 0.51 -15.53 -23.44
C GLY A 216 -0.47 -15.98 -22.35
N THR A 217 -1.77 -15.97 -22.65
CA THR A 217 -2.85 -16.41 -21.75
C THR A 217 -3.99 -17.02 -22.55
N ASN A 218 -5.02 -17.53 -21.89
CA ASN A 218 -6.22 -18.06 -22.53
C ASN A 218 -7.45 -17.17 -22.25
N THR A 219 -8.46 -17.23 -23.13
CA THR A 219 -9.69 -16.42 -23.00
C THR A 219 -10.36 -16.59 -21.63
N ARG A 220 -10.39 -17.81 -21.10
CA ARG A 220 -11.01 -18.12 -19.80
C ARG A 220 -10.38 -17.34 -18.66
N ASP A 221 -9.05 -17.41 -18.53
CA ASP A 221 -8.32 -16.78 -17.44
C ASP A 221 -8.30 -15.25 -17.59
N PHE A 222 -8.27 -14.73 -18.83
CA PHE A 222 -8.46 -13.31 -19.10
C PHE A 222 -9.83 -12.79 -18.69
N VAL A 223 -10.91 -13.53 -18.96
CA VAL A 223 -12.26 -13.16 -18.53
C VAL A 223 -12.36 -13.13 -17.00
N GLY A 224 -11.81 -14.13 -16.31
CA GLY A 224 -11.77 -14.14 -14.84
C GLY A 224 -11.01 -12.92 -14.28
N PHE A 225 -9.85 -12.61 -14.86
CA PHE A 225 -9.07 -11.41 -14.55
C PHE A 225 -9.86 -10.11 -14.77
N PHE A 226 -10.51 -9.97 -15.93
CA PHE A 226 -11.28 -8.78 -16.25
C PHE A 226 -12.46 -8.58 -15.30
N ILE A 227 -13.17 -9.66 -14.95
CA ILE A 227 -14.27 -9.61 -13.97
C ILE A 227 -13.74 -9.19 -12.60
N PHE A 228 -12.64 -9.77 -12.12
CA PHE A 228 -12.02 -9.37 -10.86
C PHE A 228 -11.59 -7.90 -10.89
N TRP A 229 -10.98 -7.46 -11.99
CA TRP A 229 -10.56 -6.08 -12.19
C TRP A 229 -11.75 -5.13 -12.11
N VAL A 230 -12.84 -5.37 -12.84
CA VAL A 230 -14.07 -4.56 -12.75
C VAL A 230 -14.64 -4.57 -11.34
N ALA A 231 -14.72 -5.74 -10.70
CA ALA A 231 -15.25 -5.90 -9.36
C ALA A 231 -14.41 -5.17 -8.29
N SER A 232 -13.12 -4.94 -8.55
CA SER A 232 -12.23 -4.20 -7.65
C SER A 232 -12.41 -2.68 -7.71
N LEU A 233 -12.91 -2.12 -8.82
CA LEU A 233 -13.02 -0.68 -9.04
C LEU A 233 -13.91 0.06 -8.01
N PRO A 234 -15.07 -0.48 -7.57
CA PRO A 234 -15.87 0.16 -6.52
C PRO A 234 -15.13 0.24 -5.18
N ALA A 235 -14.26 -0.73 -4.88
CA ALA A 235 -13.52 -0.74 -3.62
C ALA A 235 -12.48 0.39 -3.54
N ILE A 236 -11.94 0.85 -4.68
CA ILE A 236 -11.00 1.98 -4.78
C ILE A 236 -11.67 3.31 -4.39
N TRP A 237 -12.99 3.44 -4.57
CA TRP A 237 -13.71 4.69 -4.32
C TRP A 237 -13.73 5.07 -2.84
N PHE A 238 -13.74 4.09 -1.93
CA PHE A 238 -13.90 4.32 -0.50
C PHE A 238 -12.66 5.03 0.08
N PRO A 239 -12.85 6.01 0.98
CA PRO A 239 -11.73 6.71 1.59
C PRO A 239 -10.95 5.80 2.55
N VAL A 240 -9.63 5.98 2.61
CA VAL A 240 -8.68 5.09 3.32
C VAL A 240 -9.07 4.78 4.77
N HIS A 241 -9.56 5.78 5.51
CA HIS A 241 -9.99 5.61 6.90
C HIS A 241 -11.18 4.66 7.07
N LYS A 242 -12.02 4.46 6.04
CA LYS A 242 -13.15 3.51 6.04
C LYS A 242 -12.78 2.12 5.53
N ILE A 243 -11.65 1.96 4.84
CA ILE A 243 -11.21 0.66 4.29
C ILE A 243 -10.91 -0.35 5.41
N ARG A 244 -10.66 0.11 6.65
CA ARG A 244 -10.49 -0.74 7.83
C ARG A 244 -11.57 -1.81 8.01
N TYR A 245 -12.81 -1.53 7.63
CA TYR A 245 -13.92 -2.50 7.74
C TYR A 245 -13.74 -3.67 6.77
N LEU A 246 -13.23 -3.40 5.56
CA LEU A 246 -12.88 -4.44 4.61
C LEU A 246 -11.80 -5.36 5.17
N PHE A 247 -10.80 -4.80 5.86
CA PHE A 247 -9.75 -5.57 6.52
C PHE A 247 -10.24 -6.40 7.70
N MET A 248 -11.17 -5.88 8.50
CA MET A 248 -11.81 -6.64 9.58
C MET A 248 -12.63 -7.83 9.06
N VAL A 249 -13.40 -7.64 8.00
CA VAL A 249 -14.15 -8.75 7.37
C VAL A 249 -13.16 -9.78 6.80
N LYS A 250 -12.13 -9.31 6.10
CA LYS A 250 -11.06 -10.16 5.55
C LYS A 250 -10.40 -11.01 6.65
N SER A 251 -10.04 -10.40 7.78
CA SER A 251 -9.33 -11.06 8.86
C SER A 251 -10.14 -12.13 9.58
N CYS A 252 -11.47 -12.10 9.49
CA CYS A 252 -12.33 -13.15 10.02
C CYS A 252 -12.51 -14.30 9.02
N PHE A 253 -12.72 -13.97 7.74
CA PHE A 253 -13.10 -14.95 6.73
C PHE A 253 -11.92 -15.72 6.12
N VAL A 254 -10.82 -15.03 5.85
CA VAL A 254 -9.66 -15.62 5.16
C VAL A 254 -8.93 -16.70 5.97
N PRO A 255 -8.71 -16.57 7.30
CA PRO A 255 -8.07 -17.65 8.07
C PRO A 255 -8.88 -18.95 8.03
N VAL A 256 -10.21 -18.85 8.16
CA VAL A 256 -11.10 -20.02 8.09
C VAL A 256 -10.96 -20.69 6.73
N ALA A 257 -11.03 -19.91 5.65
CA ALA A 257 -10.88 -20.43 4.29
C ALA A 257 -9.47 -20.91 3.95
N ALA A 258 -8.43 -20.52 4.70
CA ALA A 258 -7.08 -21.08 4.56
C ALA A 258 -6.95 -22.42 5.29
N LEU A 259 -7.60 -22.58 6.45
CA LEU A 259 -7.61 -23.82 7.23
C LEU A 259 -8.52 -24.91 6.63
N THR A 260 -9.54 -24.53 5.86
CA THR A 260 -10.41 -25.50 5.14
C THR A 260 -9.66 -26.37 4.12
N PRO A 261 -8.97 -25.83 3.10
CA PRO A 261 -8.21 -26.64 2.13
C PRO A 261 -7.05 -27.38 2.80
N PHE A 262 -6.46 -26.84 3.88
CA PHE A 262 -5.48 -27.52 4.71
C PHE A 262 -6.04 -28.82 5.30
N SER A 263 -7.18 -28.71 5.99
CA SER A 263 -7.84 -29.85 6.63
C SER A 263 -8.30 -30.87 5.58
N TRP A 264 -8.81 -30.39 4.45
CA TRP A 264 -9.26 -31.24 3.34
C TRP A 264 -8.11 -32.00 2.68
N ALA A 265 -6.98 -31.34 2.40
CA ALA A 265 -5.80 -31.98 1.82
C ALA A 265 -5.21 -33.03 2.75
N ILE A 266 -5.12 -32.76 4.06
CA ILE A 266 -4.64 -33.73 5.05
C ILE A 266 -5.58 -34.94 5.13
N GLY A 267 -6.90 -34.70 5.13
CA GLY A 267 -7.90 -35.77 5.13
C GLY A 267 -7.76 -36.70 3.93
N ARG A 268 -7.67 -36.17 2.72
CA ARG A 268 -7.50 -36.99 1.50
C ARG A 268 -6.13 -37.69 1.43
N ALA A 269 -5.08 -37.06 1.92
CA ALA A 269 -3.74 -37.66 1.98
C ALA A 269 -3.57 -38.65 3.15
N HIS A 270 -4.59 -38.84 4.00
CA HIS A 270 -4.54 -39.65 5.21
C HIS A 270 -3.35 -39.27 6.12
N GLY A 271 -3.00 -37.98 6.15
CA GLY A 271 -1.85 -37.44 6.88
C GLY A 271 -1.23 -36.21 6.23
N ILE A 272 -0.14 -35.73 6.82
CA ILE A 272 0.60 -34.51 6.42
C ILE A 272 1.53 -34.70 5.21
N GLY A 273 1.46 -35.88 4.56
CA GLY A 273 2.32 -36.26 3.44
C GLY A 273 3.78 -36.55 3.84
N PRO A 274 4.65 -36.82 2.86
CA PRO A 274 6.02 -37.30 3.10
C PRO A 274 6.98 -36.20 3.55
N ILE A 275 6.64 -34.91 3.38
CA ILE A 275 7.59 -33.80 3.52
C ILE A 275 8.27 -33.74 4.89
N VAL A 276 7.61 -34.21 5.94
CA VAL A 276 8.17 -34.21 7.30
C VAL A 276 9.33 -35.19 7.45
N LYS A 277 9.35 -36.25 6.61
CA LYS A 277 10.37 -37.30 6.58
C LYS A 277 11.41 -37.09 5.48
N GLU A 278 11.22 -36.11 4.58
CA GLU A 278 12.16 -35.82 3.50
C GLU A 278 13.35 -34.99 4.03
N PRO A 279 14.60 -35.49 3.93
CA PRO A 279 15.77 -34.74 4.35
C PRO A 279 16.05 -33.58 3.38
N ALA A 280 16.85 -32.60 3.84
CA ALA A 280 17.35 -31.56 2.95
C ALA A 280 18.17 -32.17 1.80
N THR A 281 17.89 -31.77 0.57
CA THR A 281 18.61 -32.24 -0.63
C THR A 281 19.94 -31.53 -0.84
N ALA A 282 20.17 -30.40 -0.18
CA ALA A 282 21.40 -29.60 -0.24
C ALA A 282 22.22 -29.76 1.05
N SER A 283 23.55 -29.82 0.90
CA SER A 283 24.51 -29.87 2.01
C SER A 283 25.66 -28.87 1.83
N GLY A 284 26.38 -28.59 2.91
CA GLY A 284 27.55 -27.69 2.91
C GLY A 284 27.23 -26.25 2.50
N SER A 285 28.09 -25.65 1.67
CA SER A 285 27.96 -24.26 1.20
C SER A 285 26.64 -24.01 0.45
N LEU A 286 26.15 -25.00 -0.31
CA LEU A 286 24.88 -24.87 -1.04
C LEU A 286 23.70 -24.68 -0.09
N LEU A 287 23.70 -25.39 1.05
CA LEU A 287 22.66 -25.23 2.08
C LEU A 287 22.74 -23.85 2.74
N ALA A 288 23.95 -23.40 3.12
CA ALA A 288 24.14 -22.08 3.75
C ALA A 288 23.66 -20.93 2.84
N TRP A 289 23.99 -20.99 1.55
CA TRP A 289 23.48 -20.01 0.59
C TRP A 289 21.98 -20.16 0.32
N GLY A 290 21.44 -21.37 0.39
CA GLY A 290 20.01 -21.62 0.33
C GLY A 290 19.23 -20.94 1.46
N TRP A 291 19.78 -20.94 2.69
CA TRP A 291 19.23 -20.19 3.81
C TRP A 291 19.24 -18.68 3.55
N MET A 292 20.35 -18.14 3.05
CA MET A 292 20.45 -16.70 2.74
C MET A 292 19.40 -16.27 1.72
N VAL A 293 19.24 -17.03 0.63
CA VAL A 293 18.19 -16.77 -0.36
C VAL A 293 16.80 -16.92 0.25
N GLY A 294 16.60 -17.92 1.12
CA GLY A 294 15.36 -18.13 1.84
C GLY A 294 14.97 -16.98 2.77
N ILE A 295 15.94 -16.36 3.44
CA ILE A 295 15.73 -15.20 4.33
C ILE A 295 15.53 -13.91 3.51
N MET A 296 16.26 -13.72 2.41
CA MET A 296 16.10 -12.53 1.58
C MET A 296 14.77 -12.50 0.82
N SER A 297 14.19 -13.65 0.48
CA SER A 297 12.94 -13.70 -0.30
C SER A 297 11.77 -12.97 0.39
N PRO A 298 11.46 -13.22 1.68
CA PRO A 298 10.49 -12.41 2.43
C PRO A 298 10.81 -10.92 2.47
N ILE A 299 12.08 -10.55 2.61
CA ILE A 299 12.51 -9.14 2.68
C ILE A 299 12.29 -8.44 1.34
N ALA A 300 12.68 -9.07 0.23
CA ALA A 300 12.43 -8.55 -1.11
C ALA A 300 10.92 -8.43 -1.40
N ASN A 301 10.12 -9.39 -0.96
CA ASN A 301 8.66 -9.35 -1.10
C ASN A 301 8.02 -8.17 -0.34
N PHE A 302 8.60 -7.77 0.80
CA PHE A 302 8.10 -6.67 1.63
C PHE A 302 8.80 -5.34 1.35
N ALA A 303 9.75 -5.26 0.43
CA ALA A 303 10.53 -4.06 0.16
C ALA A 303 9.64 -2.83 -0.13
N THR A 304 8.54 -3.02 -0.87
CA THR A 304 7.56 -1.96 -1.16
C THR A 304 6.84 -1.47 0.09
N LEU A 305 6.38 -2.39 0.96
CA LEU A 305 5.70 -2.05 2.20
C LEU A 305 6.66 -1.39 3.20
N ILE A 306 7.92 -1.85 3.26
CA ILE A 306 8.96 -1.26 4.10
C ILE A 306 9.09 0.25 3.89
N VAL A 307 9.13 0.72 2.64
CA VAL A 307 9.27 2.16 2.40
C VAL A 307 7.96 2.92 2.63
N ASN A 308 6.82 2.29 2.36
CA ASN A 308 5.55 2.99 2.23
C ASN A 308 4.57 2.84 3.38
N ASP A 309 4.94 2.10 4.43
CA ASP A 309 4.14 1.95 5.64
C ASP A 309 3.61 3.29 6.21
N PRO A 310 4.33 4.43 6.13
CA PRO A 310 3.80 5.74 6.51
C PRO A 310 2.43 6.10 5.90
N ASP A 311 2.09 5.57 4.72
CA ASP A 311 0.81 5.83 4.07
C ASP A 311 -0.38 5.28 4.86
N PHE A 312 -0.17 4.22 5.63
CA PHE A 312 -1.16 3.57 6.49
C PHE A 312 -0.98 3.99 7.95
N SER A 313 0.25 3.97 8.44
CA SER A 313 0.56 4.25 9.83
C SER A 313 0.16 5.67 10.25
N ARG A 314 0.12 6.62 9.30
CA ARG A 314 -0.43 7.98 9.52
C ARG A 314 -1.88 8.03 9.99
N PHE A 315 -2.66 6.98 9.77
CA PHE A 315 -4.04 6.87 10.26
C PHE A 315 -4.14 6.23 11.65
N ALA A 316 -3.03 5.79 12.23
CA ALA A 316 -2.99 5.22 13.58
C ALA A 316 -3.44 6.23 14.63
N ARG A 317 -4.18 5.76 15.63
CA ARG A 317 -4.51 6.57 16.82
C ARG A 317 -3.29 6.84 17.69
N LYS A 318 -2.39 5.87 17.78
CA LYS A 318 -1.20 5.91 18.62
C LYS A 318 -0.07 5.18 17.90
N PRO A 319 1.19 5.67 17.96
CA PRO A 319 2.34 4.98 17.36
C PRO A 319 2.49 3.52 17.78
N ARG A 320 2.20 3.22 19.06
CA ARG A 320 2.25 1.85 19.60
C ARG A 320 1.27 0.87 18.93
N ASP A 321 0.16 1.38 18.39
CA ASP A 321 -0.88 0.55 17.77
C ASP A 321 -0.40 0.02 16.42
N ALA A 322 0.41 0.78 15.67
CA ALA A 322 1.08 0.34 14.46
C ALA A 322 2.31 -0.53 14.78
N LEU A 323 3.16 -0.07 15.72
CA LEU A 323 4.42 -0.73 16.08
C LEU A 323 4.23 -2.19 16.52
N TRP A 324 3.50 -2.42 17.61
CA TRP A 324 3.44 -3.75 18.20
C TRP A 324 2.65 -4.74 17.34
N THR A 325 1.62 -4.26 16.65
CA THR A 325 0.78 -5.14 15.85
C THR A 325 1.50 -5.62 14.60
N GLN A 326 2.15 -4.74 13.85
CA GLN A 326 2.92 -5.13 12.66
C GLN A 326 4.12 -6.00 13.05
N LEU A 327 4.83 -5.66 14.13
CA LEU A 327 6.01 -6.40 14.59
C LEU A 327 5.72 -7.88 14.87
N PHE A 328 4.54 -8.21 15.38
CA PHE A 328 4.14 -9.60 15.67
C PHE A 328 3.28 -10.23 14.57
N THR A 329 2.33 -9.48 14.01
CA THR A 329 1.36 -10.04 13.05
C THR A 329 2.03 -10.46 11.75
N ILE A 330 3.01 -9.69 11.26
CA ILE A 330 3.74 -10.00 10.03
C ILE A 330 4.47 -11.36 10.17
N PRO A 331 5.44 -11.54 11.09
CA PRO A 331 6.17 -12.80 11.18
C PRO A 331 5.27 -13.99 11.54
N ILE A 332 4.35 -13.84 12.50
CA ILE A 332 3.49 -14.94 12.93
C ILE A 332 2.50 -15.33 11.82
N GLY A 333 1.84 -14.35 11.19
CA GLY A 333 0.87 -14.57 10.14
C GLY A 333 1.47 -15.27 8.92
N PHE A 334 2.66 -14.84 8.49
CA PHE A 334 3.33 -15.45 7.35
C PHE A 334 3.91 -16.83 7.65
N VAL A 335 4.38 -17.09 8.88
CA VAL A 335 4.81 -18.44 9.28
C VAL A 335 3.64 -19.41 9.28
N VAL A 336 2.49 -19.01 9.84
CA VAL A 336 1.29 -19.87 9.88
C VAL A 336 0.77 -20.16 8.46
N THR A 337 0.64 -19.14 7.62
CA THR A 337 0.16 -19.30 6.24
C THR A 337 1.13 -20.11 5.37
N SER A 338 2.44 -19.91 5.55
CA SER A 338 3.46 -20.70 4.86
C SER A 338 3.48 -22.16 5.33
N PHE A 339 3.32 -22.40 6.63
CA PHE A 339 3.19 -23.76 7.17
C PHE A 339 2.00 -24.49 6.53
N VAL A 340 0.84 -23.84 6.50
CA VAL A 340 -0.35 -24.38 5.82
C VAL A 340 -0.04 -24.72 4.36
N GLY A 341 0.58 -23.80 3.61
CA GLY A 341 0.93 -24.03 2.21
C GLY A 341 1.90 -25.19 1.98
N ILE A 342 2.93 -25.31 2.83
CA ILE A 342 3.93 -26.39 2.75
C ILE A 342 3.28 -27.75 2.98
N ILE A 343 2.42 -27.88 3.99
CA ILE A 343 1.74 -29.14 4.29
C ILE A 343 0.71 -29.49 3.20
N VAL A 344 -0.06 -28.51 2.73
CA VAL A 344 -1.00 -28.70 1.61
C VAL A 344 -0.26 -29.21 0.37
N SER A 345 0.90 -28.63 0.07
CA SER A 345 1.75 -29.07 -1.04
C SER A 345 2.28 -30.49 -0.83
N SER A 346 2.72 -30.83 0.38
CA SER A 346 3.12 -32.18 0.76
C SER A 346 2.00 -33.20 0.58
N SER A 347 0.80 -32.91 1.10
CA SER A 347 -0.37 -33.77 0.97
C SER A 347 -0.77 -33.97 -0.50
N SER A 348 -0.64 -32.93 -1.34
CA SER A 348 -0.92 -33.07 -2.77
C SER A 348 -0.01 -34.08 -3.48
N LYS A 349 1.24 -34.27 -3.02
CA LYS A 349 2.15 -35.30 -3.55
C LYS A 349 1.63 -36.72 -3.29
N VAL A 350 0.95 -36.94 -2.17
CA VAL A 350 0.30 -38.23 -1.86
C VAL A 350 -0.95 -38.43 -2.71
N ILE A 351 -1.75 -37.38 -2.91
CA ILE A 351 -3.02 -37.44 -3.63
C ILE A 351 -2.80 -37.58 -5.15
N TYR A 352 -1.87 -36.80 -5.71
CA TYR A 352 -1.69 -36.60 -7.15
C TYR A 352 -0.34 -37.09 -7.70
N GLY A 353 0.52 -37.64 -6.85
CA GLY A 353 1.89 -38.03 -7.22
C GLY A 353 2.86 -36.85 -7.44
N THR A 354 2.38 -35.61 -7.43
CA THR A 354 3.19 -34.40 -7.63
C THR A 354 2.89 -33.33 -6.58
N ALA A 355 3.94 -32.61 -6.14
CA ALA A 355 3.77 -31.53 -5.17
C ALA A 355 3.26 -30.26 -5.86
N ILE A 356 1.99 -29.94 -5.62
CA ILE A 356 1.32 -28.74 -6.11
C ILE A 356 1.55 -27.60 -5.10
N TRP A 357 2.19 -26.53 -5.54
CA TRP A 357 2.49 -25.36 -4.70
C TRP A 357 1.45 -24.24 -4.85
N ASN A 358 0.81 -24.14 -6.01
CA ASN A 358 -0.22 -23.15 -6.26
C ASN A 358 -1.57 -23.65 -5.69
N PRO A 359 -2.13 -22.98 -4.67
CA PRO A 359 -3.35 -23.44 -4.01
C PRO A 359 -4.57 -23.35 -4.94
N LEU A 360 -4.60 -22.38 -5.86
CA LEU A 360 -5.66 -22.28 -6.87
C LEU A 360 -5.60 -23.44 -7.87
N TYR A 361 -4.39 -23.86 -8.23
CA TYR A 361 -4.22 -25.05 -9.07
C TYR A 361 -4.65 -26.33 -8.34
N LEU A 362 -4.33 -26.46 -7.05
CA LEU A 362 -4.78 -27.60 -6.25
C LEU A 362 -6.32 -27.67 -6.17
N LEU A 363 -6.98 -26.53 -5.89
CA LEU A 363 -8.44 -26.45 -5.90
C LEU A 363 -9.03 -26.80 -7.29
N SER A 364 -8.36 -26.40 -8.37
CA SER A 364 -8.75 -26.79 -9.73
C SER A 364 -8.65 -28.30 -9.96
N GLN A 365 -7.66 -28.98 -9.37
CA GLN A 365 -7.49 -30.43 -9.46
C GLN A 365 -8.58 -31.18 -8.68
N PHE A 366 -8.94 -30.70 -7.49
CA PHE A 366 -10.07 -31.27 -6.74
C PHE A 366 -11.39 -31.24 -7.52
N LEU A 367 -11.56 -30.30 -8.46
CA LEU A 367 -12.73 -30.21 -9.34
C LEU A 367 -12.66 -31.15 -10.56
N LEU A 368 -11.50 -31.74 -10.87
CA LEU A 368 -11.32 -32.70 -11.98
C LEU A 368 -11.57 -34.15 -11.53
N ASP A 369 -11.31 -34.48 -10.26
CA ASP A 369 -11.48 -35.84 -9.73
C ASP A 369 -12.90 -36.11 -9.22
N ASP A 370 -13.83 -36.45 -10.10
CA ASP A 370 -15.21 -36.88 -9.75
C ASP A 370 -15.87 -36.06 -8.61
N ALA A 371 -15.68 -34.74 -8.69
CA ALA A 371 -16.02 -33.83 -7.60
C ALA A 371 -17.52 -33.86 -7.29
N THR A 372 -17.85 -34.20 -6.04
CA THR A 372 -19.23 -34.18 -5.54
C THR A 372 -19.79 -32.75 -5.56
N ARG A 373 -21.11 -32.59 -5.48
CA ARG A 373 -21.73 -31.25 -5.37
C ARG A 373 -21.20 -30.48 -4.14
N ALA A 374 -20.89 -31.19 -3.06
CA ALA A 374 -20.31 -30.62 -1.85
C ALA A 374 -18.86 -30.14 -2.08
N ASP A 375 -18.02 -30.94 -2.75
CA ASP A 375 -16.65 -30.54 -3.09
C ASP A 375 -16.63 -29.28 -3.95
N ARG A 376 -17.52 -29.24 -4.95
CA ARG A 376 -17.70 -28.10 -5.86
C ARG A 376 -18.08 -26.83 -5.09
N PHE A 377 -19.04 -26.92 -4.17
CA PHE A 377 -19.45 -25.81 -3.32
C PHE A 377 -18.32 -25.36 -2.38
N GLY A 378 -17.59 -26.30 -1.78
CA GLY A 378 -16.42 -26.01 -0.94
C GLY A 378 -15.35 -25.21 -1.69
N VAL A 379 -15.01 -25.63 -2.92
CA VAL A 379 -14.07 -24.89 -3.77
C VAL A 379 -14.58 -23.49 -4.10
N PHE A 380 -15.88 -23.31 -4.37
CA PHE A 380 -16.47 -21.99 -4.59
C PHE A 380 -16.29 -21.08 -3.38
N VAL A 381 -16.59 -21.56 -2.17
CA VAL A 381 -16.45 -20.78 -0.93
C VAL A 381 -14.99 -20.41 -0.66
N ILE A 382 -14.06 -21.36 -0.85
CA ILE A 382 -12.62 -21.10 -0.66
C ILE A 382 -12.11 -20.10 -1.70
N ALA A 383 -12.49 -20.25 -2.97
CA ALA A 383 -12.12 -19.34 -4.05
C ALA A 383 -12.69 -17.93 -3.82
N ALA A 384 -13.92 -17.81 -3.32
CA ALA A 384 -14.51 -16.52 -2.95
C ALA A 384 -13.73 -15.85 -1.79
N ALA A 385 -13.29 -16.63 -0.81
CA ALA A 385 -12.46 -16.12 0.28
C ALA A 385 -11.08 -15.65 -0.20
N PHE A 386 -10.45 -16.38 -1.11
CA PHE A 386 -9.18 -15.97 -1.73
C PHE A 386 -9.37 -14.74 -2.62
N ALA A 387 -10.46 -14.63 -3.37
CA ALA A 387 -10.80 -13.41 -4.11
C ALA A 387 -10.95 -12.20 -3.17
N LEU A 388 -11.63 -12.36 -2.02
CA LEU A 388 -11.73 -11.32 -1.00
C LEU A 388 -10.36 -10.97 -0.40
N ALA A 389 -9.50 -11.97 -0.15
CA ALA A 389 -8.14 -11.77 0.33
C ALA A 389 -7.31 -10.93 -0.65
N GLN A 390 -7.41 -11.23 -1.95
CA GLN A 390 -6.71 -10.49 -2.99
C GLN A 390 -7.28 -9.10 -3.19
N LEU A 391 -8.60 -8.92 -3.10
CA LEU A 391 -9.20 -7.60 -3.16
C LEU A 391 -8.66 -6.70 -2.03
N GLY A 392 -8.68 -7.18 -0.78
CA GLY A 392 -8.20 -6.40 0.35
C GLY A 392 -6.71 -6.07 0.27
N THR A 393 -5.88 -7.06 -0.10
CA THR A 393 -4.44 -6.85 -0.25
C THR A 393 -4.14 -5.87 -1.38
N ASN A 394 -4.85 -5.99 -2.51
CA ASN A 394 -4.61 -5.14 -3.67
C ASN A 394 -5.02 -3.67 -3.43
N ILE A 395 -6.14 -3.47 -2.72
CA ILE A 395 -6.59 -2.13 -2.36
C ILE A 395 -5.62 -1.48 -1.37
N ALA A 396 -5.22 -2.21 -0.32
CA ALA A 396 -4.29 -1.72 0.67
C ALA A 396 -2.92 -1.40 0.03
N ALA A 397 -2.20 -2.45 -0.36
CA ALA A 397 -0.78 -2.37 -0.68
C ALA A 397 -0.48 -1.69 -2.03
N ASN A 398 -1.47 -1.60 -2.93
CA ASN A 398 -1.22 -1.16 -4.30
C ASN A 398 -2.05 0.06 -4.71
N SER A 399 -3.39 0.03 -4.67
CA SER A 399 -4.16 1.17 -5.19
C SER A 399 -4.13 2.41 -4.29
N VAL A 400 -4.31 2.24 -2.97
CA VAL A 400 -4.20 3.35 -2.00
C VAL A 400 -2.79 3.91 -1.97
N SER A 401 -1.84 2.99 -2.04
CA SER A 401 -0.41 3.23 -2.13
C SER A 401 -0.03 4.11 -3.33
N ALA A 402 -0.30 3.64 -4.54
CA ALA A 402 -0.10 4.41 -5.77
C ALA A 402 -0.88 5.73 -5.77
N GLY A 403 -2.11 5.72 -5.24
CA GLY A 403 -2.91 6.93 -5.10
C GLY A 403 -2.24 8.00 -4.24
N THR A 404 -1.62 7.60 -3.14
CA THR A 404 -0.91 8.51 -2.24
C THR A 404 0.34 9.09 -2.92
N ASP A 405 1.13 8.28 -3.63
CA ASP A 405 2.28 8.78 -4.38
C ASP A 405 1.92 9.70 -5.52
N MET A 406 0.94 9.30 -6.33
CA MET A 406 0.52 10.07 -7.50
C MET A 406 -0.05 11.42 -7.07
N THR A 407 -0.71 11.47 -5.90
CA THR A 407 -1.10 12.73 -5.27
C THR A 407 0.12 13.60 -4.99
N ALA A 408 1.26 13.05 -4.57
CA ALA A 408 2.49 13.83 -4.38
C ALA A 408 3.21 14.21 -5.69
N LEU A 409 3.12 13.37 -6.73
CA LEU A 409 3.71 13.65 -8.05
C LEU A 409 2.97 14.78 -8.78
N LEU A 410 1.65 14.85 -8.62
CA LEU A 410 0.82 15.85 -9.27
C LEU A 410 -0.31 16.37 -8.35
N PRO A 411 0.01 17.08 -7.24
CA PRO A 411 -0.95 17.39 -6.18
C PRO A 411 -2.12 18.24 -6.61
N ARG A 412 -1.92 19.08 -7.62
CA ARG A 412 -2.94 19.96 -8.18
C ARG A 412 -4.07 19.21 -8.90
N TYR A 413 -3.81 18.01 -9.41
CA TYR A 413 -4.75 17.29 -10.30
C TYR A 413 -5.12 15.89 -9.80
N LEU A 414 -4.27 15.28 -8.97
CA LEU A 414 -4.48 13.93 -8.47
C LEU A 414 -4.83 13.95 -6.99
N ASN A 415 -5.74 13.07 -6.61
CA ASN A 415 -6.08 12.70 -5.24
C ASN A 415 -5.98 11.18 -5.13
N ILE A 416 -6.08 10.63 -3.90
CA ILE A 416 -5.85 9.19 -3.68
C ILE A 416 -6.80 8.34 -4.54
N ARG A 417 -8.06 8.77 -4.71
CA ARG A 417 -9.04 8.05 -5.54
C ARG A 417 -8.66 8.03 -7.01
N ARG A 418 -8.35 9.21 -7.58
CA ARG A 418 -7.94 9.35 -8.99
C ARG A 418 -6.68 8.55 -9.28
N GLY A 419 -5.67 8.65 -8.41
CA GLY A 419 -4.44 7.86 -8.55
C GLY A 419 -4.67 6.36 -8.42
N GLY A 420 -5.58 5.92 -7.54
CA GLY A 420 -5.99 4.52 -7.45
C GLY A 420 -6.61 3.96 -8.75
N TYR A 421 -7.44 4.76 -9.44
CA TYR A 421 -7.98 4.36 -10.75
C TYR A 421 -6.92 4.34 -11.85
N ILE A 422 -5.99 5.29 -11.85
CA ILE A 422 -4.85 5.27 -12.77
C ILE A 422 -4.00 4.01 -12.55
N CYS A 423 -3.74 3.66 -11.29
CA CYS A 423 -3.05 2.42 -10.92
C CYS A 423 -3.78 1.18 -11.46
N ALA A 424 -5.11 1.12 -11.32
CA ALA A 424 -5.90 0.02 -11.86
C ALA A 424 -5.84 -0.08 -13.39
N ILE A 425 -5.89 1.05 -14.10
CA ILE A 425 -5.78 1.10 -15.57
C ILE A 425 -4.39 0.62 -16.02
N ILE A 426 -3.32 1.11 -15.40
CA ILE A 426 -1.95 0.69 -15.72
C ILE A 426 -1.79 -0.81 -15.44
N GLY A 427 -2.31 -1.30 -14.31
CA GLY A 427 -2.34 -2.72 -13.96
C GLY A 427 -3.06 -3.61 -14.98
N LEU A 428 -4.07 -3.08 -15.68
CA LEU A 428 -4.76 -3.76 -16.77
C LEU A 428 -3.88 -3.80 -18.04
N CYS A 429 -3.35 -2.64 -18.44
CA CYS A 429 -2.64 -2.46 -19.70
C CYS A 429 -1.27 -3.16 -19.74
N MET A 430 -0.66 -3.45 -18.59
CA MET A 430 0.66 -4.09 -18.53
C MET A 430 0.68 -5.60 -18.81
N CYS A 431 -0.49 -6.23 -18.97
CA CYS A 431 -0.60 -7.67 -19.23
C CYS A 431 0.16 -8.52 -18.17
N PRO A 432 -0.29 -8.48 -16.89
CA PRO A 432 0.48 -9.00 -15.74
C PRO A 432 0.81 -10.50 -15.81
N TRP A 433 0.06 -11.29 -16.58
CA TRP A 433 0.34 -12.71 -16.80
C TRP A 433 1.72 -12.95 -17.43
N ASN A 434 2.23 -12.02 -18.23
CA ASN A 434 3.56 -12.13 -18.83
C ASN A 434 4.69 -12.14 -17.78
N LEU A 435 4.48 -11.45 -16.65
CA LEU A 435 5.42 -11.44 -15.53
C LEU A 435 5.41 -12.76 -14.74
N LEU A 436 4.29 -13.48 -14.79
CA LEU A 436 4.05 -14.73 -14.05
C LEU A 436 4.24 -15.99 -14.90
N ASN A 437 4.57 -15.84 -16.20
CA ASN A 437 4.79 -16.97 -17.11
C ASN A 437 5.87 -17.95 -16.63
N THR A 438 6.85 -17.49 -15.85
CA THR A 438 7.88 -18.35 -15.26
C THR A 438 8.28 -17.85 -13.88
N SER A 439 8.34 -18.75 -12.90
CA SER A 439 8.68 -18.42 -11.50
C SER A 439 10.04 -17.71 -11.38
N ASN A 440 11.01 -18.07 -12.23
CA ASN A 440 12.34 -17.44 -12.25
C ASN A 440 12.29 -15.95 -12.63
N ASN A 441 11.41 -15.56 -13.56
CA ASN A 441 11.33 -14.18 -14.03
C ASN A 441 10.79 -13.29 -12.91
N PHE A 442 9.70 -13.71 -12.28
CA PHE A 442 9.06 -12.93 -11.21
C PHE A 442 10.00 -12.69 -10.02
N THR A 443 10.65 -13.74 -9.50
CA THR A 443 11.61 -13.59 -8.39
C THR A 443 12.80 -12.70 -8.77
N THR A 444 13.29 -12.80 -10.01
CA THR A 444 14.37 -11.94 -10.51
C THR A 444 13.94 -10.48 -10.55
N TYR A 445 12.72 -10.17 -11.00
CA TYR A 445 12.19 -8.80 -10.99
C TYR A 445 12.06 -8.24 -9.56
N LEU A 446 11.54 -9.02 -8.61
CA LEU A 446 11.43 -8.59 -7.22
C LEU A 446 12.81 -8.32 -6.60
N SER A 447 13.77 -9.20 -6.86
CA SER A 447 15.15 -9.06 -6.41
C SER A 447 15.87 -7.88 -7.06
N ALA A 448 15.60 -7.58 -8.33
CA ALA A 448 16.14 -6.41 -9.01
C ALA A 448 15.61 -5.12 -8.40
N TYR A 449 14.32 -5.09 -8.11
CA TYR A 449 13.66 -3.90 -7.61
C TYR A 449 13.99 -3.62 -6.14
N SER A 450 14.20 -4.66 -5.32
CA SER A 450 14.60 -4.51 -3.92
C SER A 450 15.92 -3.72 -3.77
N VAL A 451 16.81 -3.72 -4.78
CA VAL A 451 18.04 -2.93 -4.81
C VAL A 451 17.76 -1.43 -4.71
N PHE A 452 16.77 -0.94 -5.46
CA PHE A 452 16.42 0.47 -5.46
C PHE A 452 15.72 0.86 -4.17
N LEU A 453 14.73 0.07 -3.74
CA LEU A 453 13.96 0.37 -2.54
C LEU A 453 14.77 0.27 -1.26
N SER A 454 15.64 -0.72 -1.13
CA SER A 454 16.53 -0.84 0.03
C SER A 454 17.44 0.38 0.17
N SER A 455 17.96 0.88 -0.95
CA SER A 455 18.79 2.08 -0.97
C SER A 455 18.02 3.33 -0.54
N ILE A 456 16.76 3.48 -0.98
CA ILE A 456 15.85 4.54 -0.52
C ILE A 456 15.54 4.41 0.97
N ALA A 457 15.18 3.21 1.43
CA ALA A 457 14.88 2.92 2.83
C ALA A 457 16.08 3.25 3.73
N GLY A 458 17.30 2.93 3.29
CA GLY A 458 18.53 3.24 4.03
C GLY A 458 18.71 4.73 4.26
N VAL A 459 18.51 5.56 3.22
CA VAL A 459 18.59 7.01 3.36
C VAL A 459 17.52 7.53 4.32
N ILE A 460 16.26 7.13 4.16
CA ILE A 460 15.13 7.62 4.97
C ILE A 460 15.28 7.23 6.45
N ILE A 461 15.58 5.95 6.71
CA ILE A 461 15.75 5.44 8.08
C ILE A 461 16.98 6.09 8.72
N CYS A 462 18.09 6.22 7.98
CA CYS A 462 19.28 6.89 8.49
C CYS A 462 19.03 8.35 8.86
N ASP A 463 18.33 9.08 7.98
CA ASP A 463 18.00 10.49 8.18
C ASP A 463 17.17 10.69 9.43
N TYR A 464 16.11 9.90 9.60
CA TYR A 464 15.21 10.02 10.73
C TYR A 464 15.86 9.62 12.07
N TYR A 465 16.45 8.42 12.14
CA TYR A 465 16.91 7.87 13.43
C TYR A 465 18.29 8.39 13.86
N PHE A 466 19.22 8.56 12.93
CA PHE A 466 20.62 8.83 13.27
C PHE A 466 21.01 10.30 13.04
N VAL A 467 20.59 10.91 11.93
CA VAL A 467 20.97 12.29 11.58
C VAL A 467 20.08 13.30 12.32
N ARG A 468 18.76 13.15 12.23
CA ARG A 468 17.78 14.10 12.79
C ARG A 468 17.27 13.72 14.16
N LYS A 469 17.48 12.46 14.59
CA LYS A 469 17.08 11.92 15.90
C LYS A 469 15.59 12.15 16.20
N GLY A 470 14.75 11.81 15.22
CA GLY A 470 13.30 11.94 15.30
C GLY A 470 12.75 13.33 14.99
N TYR A 471 13.59 14.35 14.79
CA TYR A 471 13.15 15.74 14.57
C TYR A 471 12.82 16.03 13.11
N TYR A 472 11.53 16.24 12.81
CA TYR A 472 11.05 16.91 11.60
C TYR A 472 10.32 18.23 11.92
N SER A 473 10.56 19.24 11.09
CA SER A 473 9.76 20.48 11.06
C SER A 473 8.62 20.30 10.08
N LEU A 474 7.39 20.17 10.59
CA LEU A 474 6.27 19.73 9.76
C LEU A 474 5.89 20.76 8.69
N LYS A 475 5.92 22.06 9.03
CA LYS A 475 5.61 23.14 8.09
C LYS A 475 6.63 23.24 6.96
N ASP A 476 7.91 23.08 7.27
CA ASP A 476 8.99 23.21 6.29
C ASP A 476 8.96 22.08 5.24
N LEU A 477 8.40 20.90 5.57
CA LEU A 477 8.19 19.80 4.61
C LEU A 477 7.18 20.14 3.50
N TYR A 478 6.47 21.27 3.62
CA TYR A 478 5.53 21.80 2.64
C TYR A 478 5.94 23.19 2.14
N SER A 479 7.21 23.57 2.34
CA SER A 479 7.75 24.86 1.88
C SER A 479 8.82 24.65 0.81
N ALA A 480 8.57 25.19 -0.38
CA ALA A 480 9.55 25.27 -1.48
C ALA A 480 10.45 26.51 -1.39
N ARG A 481 10.41 27.27 -0.29
CA ARG A 481 11.18 28.51 -0.17
C ARG A 481 12.68 28.23 -0.12
N GLU A 482 13.47 29.05 -0.83
CA GLU A 482 14.91 29.05 -0.68
C GLU A 482 15.32 29.28 0.78
N GLY A 483 16.33 28.54 1.25
CA GLY A 483 16.73 28.55 2.67
C GLY A 483 15.82 27.75 3.62
N SER A 484 14.70 27.17 3.15
CA SER A 484 13.96 26.17 3.93
C SER A 484 14.85 24.95 4.23
N PRO A 485 14.78 24.34 5.43
CA PRO A 485 15.63 23.22 5.82
C PRO A 485 15.63 22.02 4.84
N TYR A 486 14.53 21.81 4.10
CA TYR A 486 14.37 20.68 3.18
C TYR A 486 14.52 21.07 1.71
N TYR A 487 14.81 22.34 1.40
CA TYR A 487 15.02 22.80 0.02
C TYR A 487 16.38 22.36 -0.53
N TYR A 488 17.41 22.26 0.31
CA TYR A 488 18.76 21.86 -0.12
C TYR A 488 19.27 22.67 -1.33
N HIS A 489 19.84 22.01 -2.34
CA HIS A 489 20.35 22.65 -3.56
C HIS A 489 19.30 22.51 -4.66
N PHE A 490 18.60 23.59 -4.98
CA PHE A 490 17.52 23.61 -5.99
C PHE A 490 16.41 22.56 -5.74
N GLY A 491 16.06 22.30 -4.48
CA GLY A 491 15.09 21.28 -4.09
C GLY A 491 15.64 19.85 -3.97
N VAL A 492 16.95 19.64 -4.20
CA VAL A 492 17.56 18.31 -4.27
C VAL A 492 18.70 18.15 -3.26
N SER A 493 18.64 17.06 -2.48
CA SER A 493 19.71 16.66 -1.58
C SER A 493 20.76 15.84 -2.31
N TRP A 494 21.89 16.45 -2.68
CA TRP A 494 23.02 15.71 -3.27
C TRP A 494 23.51 14.59 -2.36
N ARG A 495 23.45 14.78 -1.02
CA ARG A 495 23.84 13.76 -0.02
C ARG A 495 22.97 12.51 -0.15
N ALA A 496 21.65 12.69 -0.25
CA ALA A 496 20.71 11.58 -0.43
C ALA A 496 20.94 10.85 -1.75
N TYR A 497 21.11 11.58 -2.85
CA TYR A 497 21.32 10.96 -4.17
C TYR A 497 22.66 10.25 -4.28
N THR A 498 23.76 10.84 -3.79
CA THR A 498 25.06 10.14 -3.73
C THR A 498 24.95 8.85 -2.94
N SER A 499 24.30 8.89 -1.77
CA SER A 499 24.11 7.72 -0.91
C SER A 499 23.25 6.63 -1.55
N TYR A 500 22.14 7.05 -2.17
CA TYR A 500 21.25 6.18 -2.93
C TYR A 500 21.99 5.51 -4.09
N ILE A 501 22.75 6.27 -4.89
CA ILE A 501 23.53 5.74 -6.01
C ILE A 501 24.59 4.75 -5.51
N CYS A 502 25.32 5.05 -4.43
CA CYS A 502 26.28 4.11 -3.83
C CYS A 502 25.62 2.79 -3.41
N GLY A 503 24.43 2.85 -2.78
CA GLY A 503 23.67 1.66 -2.39
C GLY A 503 23.14 0.84 -3.58
N VAL A 504 22.83 1.49 -4.71
CA VAL A 504 22.46 0.79 -5.94
C VAL A 504 23.71 0.14 -6.57
N LEU A 505 24.80 0.90 -6.72
CA LEU A 505 26.02 0.49 -7.45
C LEU A 505 26.65 -0.78 -6.91
N ILE A 506 26.61 -1.02 -5.59
CA ILE A 506 27.18 -2.23 -4.98
C ILE A 506 26.51 -3.51 -5.49
N ASN A 507 25.25 -3.43 -5.93
CA ASN A 507 24.44 -4.55 -6.39
C ASN A 507 24.41 -4.69 -7.93
N VAL A 508 24.78 -3.65 -8.69
CA VAL A 508 24.63 -3.61 -10.16
C VAL A 508 25.41 -4.74 -10.84
N VAL A 509 26.63 -5.02 -10.38
CA VAL A 509 27.47 -6.08 -10.98
C VAL A 509 26.83 -7.45 -10.78
N GLY A 510 26.28 -7.74 -9.60
CA GLY A 510 25.59 -9.01 -9.38
C GLY A 510 24.22 -9.08 -10.07
N PHE A 511 23.54 -7.94 -10.23
CA PHE A 511 22.31 -7.86 -11.03
C PHE A 511 22.56 -8.24 -12.49
N ALA A 512 23.68 -7.82 -13.09
CA ALA A 512 24.04 -8.24 -14.45
C ALA A 512 24.13 -9.78 -14.57
N SER A 513 24.53 -10.49 -13.51
CA SER A 513 24.50 -11.95 -13.48
C SER A 513 23.10 -12.53 -13.58
N ALA A 514 22.12 -11.90 -12.90
CA ALA A 514 20.73 -12.35 -12.88
C ALA A 514 20.07 -12.23 -14.27
N VAL A 515 20.58 -11.33 -15.11
CA VAL A 515 20.12 -11.13 -16.50
C VAL A 515 20.95 -11.94 -17.52
N GLY A 516 21.89 -12.77 -17.04
CA GLY A 516 22.62 -13.73 -17.87
C GLY A 516 24.05 -13.32 -18.25
N ALA A 517 24.57 -12.21 -17.74
CA ALA A 517 25.98 -11.86 -17.91
C ALA A 517 26.89 -12.72 -17.02
N LYS A 518 28.10 -13.01 -17.48
CA LYS A 518 29.12 -13.65 -16.64
C LYS A 518 29.81 -12.59 -15.79
N VAL A 519 29.75 -12.72 -14.47
CA VAL A 519 30.34 -11.77 -13.52
C VAL A 519 31.15 -12.49 -12.45
N PRO A 520 32.07 -11.80 -11.74
CA PRO A 520 32.83 -12.39 -10.65
C PRO A 520 31.93 -12.99 -9.56
N ILE A 521 32.33 -14.13 -8.99
CA ILE A 521 31.52 -14.85 -8.00
C ILE A 521 31.21 -14.01 -6.74
N GLY A 522 32.11 -13.10 -6.37
CA GLY A 522 31.89 -12.16 -5.27
C GLY A 522 30.69 -11.24 -5.50
N ALA A 523 30.49 -10.76 -6.73
CA ALA A 523 29.34 -9.93 -7.07
C ALA A 523 28.02 -10.71 -6.95
N ASN A 524 28.04 -12.00 -7.28
CA ASN A 524 26.90 -12.89 -7.07
C ASN A 524 26.57 -13.07 -5.58
N TYR A 525 27.59 -13.16 -4.71
CA TYR A 525 27.37 -13.25 -3.27
C TYR A 525 26.80 -11.97 -2.68
N ILE A 526 27.27 -10.80 -3.11
CA ILE A 526 26.70 -9.51 -2.70
C ILE A 526 25.23 -9.40 -3.12
N TYR A 527 24.92 -9.77 -4.36
CA TYR A 527 23.54 -9.70 -4.86
C TYR A 527 22.59 -10.67 -4.16
N ARG A 528 23.09 -11.81 -3.64
CA ARG A 528 22.29 -12.71 -2.79
C ARG A 528 21.88 -12.08 -1.46
N VAL A 529 22.49 -10.97 -1.04
CA VAL A 529 22.14 -10.18 0.14
C VAL A 529 21.78 -8.74 -0.24
N ASN A 530 21.23 -8.55 -1.44
CA ASN A 530 21.10 -7.24 -2.08
C ASN A 530 20.43 -6.16 -1.22
N PHE A 531 19.38 -6.54 -0.47
CA PHE A 531 18.61 -5.61 0.34
C PHE A 531 19.49 -5.02 1.44
N PHE A 532 20.20 -5.86 2.19
CA PHE A 532 21.10 -5.39 3.23
C PHE A 532 22.29 -4.63 2.65
N ALA A 533 22.87 -5.10 1.55
CA ALA A 533 23.97 -4.41 0.89
C ALA A 533 23.55 -2.98 0.47
N GLY A 534 22.40 -2.84 -0.17
CA GLY A 534 21.87 -1.53 -0.58
C GLY A 534 21.55 -0.63 0.61
N PHE A 535 20.83 -1.18 1.59
CA PHE A 535 20.42 -0.47 2.81
C PHE A 535 21.63 0.02 3.64
N VAL A 536 22.60 -0.85 3.93
CA VAL A 536 23.74 -0.52 4.79
C VAL A 536 24.64 0.50 4.12
N ILE A 537 24.94 0.30 2.82
CA ILE A 537 25.81 1.23 2.09
C ILE A 537 25.15 2.60 1.95
N SER A 538 23.87 2.67 1.58
CA SER A 538 23.19 3.97 1.47
C SER A 538 23.06 4.66 2.82
N SER A 539 22.76 3.92 3.90
CA SER A 539 22.70 4.48 5.26
C SER A 539 24.05 5.02 5.70
N LEU A 540 25.13 4.24 5.53
CA LEU A 540 26.48 4.62 5.97
C LEU A 540 26.99 5.84 5.21
N VAL A 541 26.85 5.85 3.88
CA VAL A 541 27.28 6.98 3.06
C VAL A 541 26.47 8.23 3.44
N TYR A 542 25.16 8.10 3.65
CA TYR A 542 24.32 9.24 4.04
C TYR A 542 24.74 9.80 5.40
N TYR A 543 24.95 8.92 6.39
CA TYR A 543 25.42 9.31 7.71
C TYR A 543 26.75 10.05 7.64
N VAL A 544 27.74 9.52 6.91
CA VAL A 544 29.06 10.14 6.76
C VAL A 544 28.97 11.49 6.05
N LEU A 545 28.18 11.61 4.98
CA LEU A 545 28.01 12.88 4.26
C LEU A 545 27.31 13.95 5.12
N CYS A 546 26.32 13.55 5.91
CA CYS A 546 25.65 14.43 6.86
C CYS A 546 26.55 14.76 8.06
N TRP A 547 27.46 13.90 8.45
CA TRP A 547 28.46 14.19 9.47
C TRP A 547 29.51 15.21 8.99
N ILE A 548 30.01 15.05 7.77
CA ILE A 548 30.99 15.97 7.15
C ILE A 548 30.35 17.34 6.85
N LYS A 549 29.13 17.34 6.30
CA LYS A 549 28.37 18.56 6.04
C LYS A 549 26.96 18.42 6.63
N PRO A 550 26.74 18.88 7.88
CA PRO A 550 25.46 18.83 8.56
C PRO A 550 24.30 19.37 7.73
N VAL A 551 23.13 18.75 7.91
CA VAL A 551 21.86 19.22 7.34
C VAL A 551 21.11 20.05 8.40
N PRO A 552 20.31 21.06 8.00
CA PRO A 552 19.50 21.84 8.92
C PRO A 552 18.31 21.04 9.46
N ALA A 553 17.59 21.59 10.45
CA ALA A 553 16.46 20.95 11.13
C ALA A 553 16.82 19.58 11.74
N THR A 554 17.90 19.54 12.53
CA THR A 554 18.34 18.38 13.32
C THR A 554 18.23 18.67 14.80
N SER A 555 18.06 17.63 15.63
CA SER A 555 18.14 17.75 17.08
C SER A 555 19.39 17.08 17.65
N SER A 556 19.97 17.64 18.71
CA SER A 556 21.09 17.04 19.45
C SER A 556 20.66 15.83 20.28
N VAL A 557 19.41 15.81 20.73
CA VAL A 557 18.74 14.74 21.49
C VAL A 557 17.56 14.17 20.71
N TRP A 558 17.07 12.98 21.08
CA TRP A 558 15.84 12.44 20.48
C TRP A 558 14.67 13.39 20.70
N SER A 559 14.01 13.84 19.63
CA SER A 559 12.93 14.84 19.70
C SER A 559 11.90 14.63 18.60
N GLU A 560 10.80 13.98 18.91
CA GLU A 560 9.64 13.83 18.03
C GLU A 560 8.60 14.92 18.33
N LYS A 561 8.27 15.76 17.34
CA LYS A 561 7.28 16.85 17.43
C LYS A 561 5.98 16.49 16.71
N GLY A 562 5.38 15.36 17.09
CA GLY A 562 4.14 14.88 16.47
C GLY A 562 2.94 15.82 16.67
N ASP A 563 2.90 16.52 17.80
CA ASP A 563 1.81 17.44 18.18
C ASP A 563 1.60 18.59 17.19
N GLU A 564 2.61 18.93 16.36
CA GLU A 564 2.46 19.91 15.28
C GLU A 564 1.39 19.50 14.25
N ALA A 565 1.08 18.20 14.16
CA ALA A 565 0.03 17.67 13.28
C ALA A 565 -1.39 17.76 13.88
N ASP A 566 -1.54 18.12 15.15
CA ASP A 566 -2.83 18.09 15.86
C ASP A 566 -3.65 19.39 15.71
N GLY A 567 -2.99 20.48 15.32
CA GLY A 567 -3.63 21.75 15.00
C GLY A 567 -4.24 21.81 13.60
N ALA A 568 -4.98 22.89 13.30
CA ALA A 568 -5.43 23.18 11.94
C ALA A 568 -4.21 23.48 11.04
N PHE A 569 -3.71 22.45 10.36
CA PHE A 569 -2.52 22.56 9.52
C PHE A 569 -2.86 23.33 8.23
N SER A 570 -2.30 24.53 8.11
CA SER A 570 -2.34 25.35 6.90
C SER A 570 -0.96 25.92 6.59
N VAL A 571 -0.67 26.03 5.29
CA VAL A 571 0.53 26.69 4.75
C VAL A 571 0.19 28.05 4.12
N ALA A 572 -1.09 28.43 4.09
CA ALA A 572 -1.54 29.72 3.60
C ALA A 572 -1.01 30.85 4.49
N GLY A 573 -0.50 31.92 3.89
CA GLY A 573 0.05 33.07 4.61
C GLY A 573 1.48 32.89 5.14
N ILE A 574 2.15 31.77 4.86
CA ILE A 574 3.60 31.66 5.05
C ILE A 574 4.27 32.38 3.87
N PRO A 575 5.14 33.39 4.09
CA PRO A 575 5.82 34.07 3.00
C PRO A 575 6.69 33.06 2.22
N CYS A 576 6.35 32.85 0.94
CA CYS A 576 7.25 32.27 -0.04
C CYS A 576 7.90 33.44 -0.78
N ASP A 577 9.24 33.45 -0.86
CA ASP A 577 9.98 34.51 -1.56
C ASP A 577 9.65 34.57 -3.06
N ASP A 578 8.99 33.54 -3.60
CA ASP A 578 8.46 33.48 -4.97
C ASP A 578 7.28 34.43 -5.25
N ALA A 579 6.82 35.21 -4.27
CA ALA A 579 5.81 36.24 -4.49
C ALA A 579 6.29 37.42 -5.37
N LEU A 580 7.56 37.40 -5.83
CA LEU A 580 8.15 38.53 -6.56
C LEU A 580 8.36 38.35 -8.08
N ASP A 581 8.27 37.14 -8.66
CA ASP A 581 8.79 36.95 -10.04
C ASP A 581 7.80 36.52 -11.16
N GLU A 582 6.58 36.06 -10.88
CA GLU A 582 5.59 35.80 -11.96
C GLU A 582 4.57 36.94 -12.11
N GLU A 583 4.15 37.58 -11.03
CA GLU A 583 3.14 38.64 -11.09
C GLU A 583 3.75 39.94 -11.65
N ASN A 584 4.98 40.29 -11.24
CA ASN A 584 5.70 41.46 -11.74
C ASN A 584 6.24 41.30 -13.18
N SER A 585 6.57 40.09 -13.63
CA SER A 585 7.09 39.89 -14.99
C SER A 585 5.98 39.99 -16.04
N ILE A 586 4.77 39.55 -15.71
CA ILE A 586 3.58 39.70 -16.55
C ILE A 586 3.03 41.14 -16.46
N GLU A 587 3.05 41.76 -15.29
CA GLU A 587 2.61 43.14 -15.11
C GLU A 587 3.58 44.14 -15.79
N MET A 588 4.90 43.91 -15.72
CA MET A 588 5.89 44.70 -16.47
C MET A 588 5.82 44.45 -17.98
N ALA A 589 5.54 43.23 -18.43
CA ALA A 589 5.31 42.95 -19.86
C ALA A 589 4.03 43.62 -20.38
N SER A 590 2.96 43.59 -19.59
CA SER A 590 1.69 44.28 -19.87
C SER A 590 1.86 45.80 -19.90
N ILE A 591 2.60 46.38 -18.94
CA ILE A 591 2.87 47.82 -18.88
C ILE A 591 3.82 48.26 -20.02
N ALA A 592 4.74 47.39 -20.46
CA ALA A 592 5.60 47.65 -21.61
C ALA A 592 4.85 47.59 -22.96
N GLU A 593 3.81 46.77 -23.06
CA GLU A 593 2.96 46.68 -24.25
C GLU A 593 1.97 47.85 -24.36
N ASP A 594 1.44 48.33 -23.22
CA ASP A 594 0.52 49.48 -23.16
C ASP A 594 1.23 50.83 -23.36
N LYS A 595 2.56 50.88 -23.20
CA LYS A 595 3.39 52.04 -23.58
C LYS A 595 3.88 52.00 -25.03
N ARG A 596 3.56 50.94 -25.80
CA ARG A 596 3.93 50.76 -27.21
C ARG A 596 2.74 50.84 -28.20
N LYS A 597 1.54 51.06 -27.70
CA LYS A 597 0.36 51.48 -28.49
C LYS A 597 0.07 52.95 -28.20
#